data_AF-A0A2D6SLN0-F1
#
_entry.id   AF-A0A2D6SLN0-F1
#
_cell.length_a   1.000
_cell.length_b   1.000
_cell.length_c   1.000
_cell.angle_alpha   90.00
_cell.angle_beta   90.00
_cell.angle_gamma   90.00
#
_symmetry.space_group_name_H-M   'P 1'
#
loop_
_entity.id
_entity.type
_entity.pdbx_description
1 polymer ?
#
loop_
_entity_poly.entity_id
_entity_poly.type
_entity_poly.pdbx_seq_one_letter_code
_entity_poly.pdbx_strand_id
1 'polypeptide(L)'
;PAKEKPPNGENFIQVIDRVRECILDCTKKFKGRDVICISHGGVIRAALTIALKIEAERALSISVDNLSTTIIDYLHPCENFAGTWRVKCTNVPAIQEIF
;
A
#
# COMPACT_ATOMS: atom_id res chain seq x y z
N PRO A 1 2.84 -6.16 -17.97
CA PRO A 1 3.34 -5.07 -17.09
C PRO A 1 2.19 -4.13 -16.68
N ALA A 2 2.35 -2.99 -16.00
CA ALA A 2 1.26 -2.39 -15.19
C ALA A 2 -0.07 -2.12 -15.93
N LYS A 3 -0.02 -1.90 -17.25
CA LYS A 3 -1.20 -1.71 -18.13
C LYS A 3 -1.82 -3.01 -18.67
N GLU A 4 -1.09 -4.11 -18.61
CA GLU A 4 -1.51 -5.45 -19.05
C GLU A 4 -2.75 -5.89 -18.29
N LYS A 5 -3.76 -6.33 -19.03
CA LYS A 5 -5.06 -6.67 -18.49
C LYS A 5 -5.40 -8.11 -18.86
N PRO A 6 -5.56 -9.02 -17.88
CA PRO A 6 -6.05 -10.37 -18.17
C PRO A 6 -7.50 -10.31 -18.68
N PRO A 7 -7.96 -11.31 -19.46
CA PRO A 7 -9.35 -11.38 -19.91
C PRO A 7 -10.31 -11.26 -18.73
N ASN A 8 -11.25 -10.30 -18.82
CA ASN A 8 -12.25 -10.00 -17.79
C ASN A 8 -11.71 -9.59 -16.40
N GLY A 9 -10.41 -9.30 -16.26
CA GLY A 9 -9.81 -8.91 -14.99
C GLY A 9 -9.40 -7.44 -14.92
N GLU A 10 -8.60 -7.12 -13.91
CA GLU A 10 -8.03 -5.79 -13.69
C GLU A 10 -6.57 -5.76 -14.14
N ASN A 11 -6.13 -4.66 -14.75
CA ASN A 11 -4.70 -4.35 -14.80
C ASN A 11 -4.26 -3.70 -13.46
N PHE A 12 -2.96 -3.51 -13.28
CA PHE A 12 -2.44 -3.03 -12.01
C PHE A 12 -2.85 -1.58 -11.69
N ILE A 13 -3.05 -0.74 -12.70
CA ILE A 13 -3.55 0.64 -12.52
C ILE A 13 -4.97 0.60 -11.93
N GLN A 14 -5.84 -0.27 -12.47
CA GLN A 14 -7.20 -0.44 -11.95
C GLN A 14 -7.19 -0.95 -10.49
N VAL A 15 -6.27 -1.86 -10.15
CA VAL A 15 -6.06 -2.28 -8.75
C VAL A 15 -5.64 -1.09 -7.87
N ILE A 16 -4.73 -0.24 -8.32
CA ILE A 16 -4.32 0.97 -7.59
C ILE A 16 -5.53 1.89 -7.35
N ASP A 17 -6.38 2.09 -8.34
CA ASP A 17 -7.56 2.95 -8.22
C ASP A 17 -8.55 2.42 -7.18
N ARG A 18 -8.89 1.13 -7.25
CA ARG A 18 -9.77 0.46 -6.26
C ARG A 18 -9.18 0.49 -4.85
N VAL A 19 -7.86 0.28 -4.71
CA VAL A 19 -7.19 0.33 -3.40
C VAL A 19 -7.16 1.75 -2.85
N ARG A 20 -7.04 2.78 -3.69
CA ARG A 20 -7.06 4.19 -3.27
C ARG A 20 -8.38 4.56 -2.60
N GLU A 21 -9.50 4.15 -3.18
CA GLU A 21 -10.84 4.39 -2.59
C GLU A 21 -10.93 3.77 -1.19
N CYS A 22 -10.55 2.50 -1.06
CA CYS A 22 -10.54 1.81 0.23
C CYS A 22 -9.62 2.48 1.27
N ILE A 23 -8.41 2.86 0.88
CA ILE A 23 -7.46 3.55 1.76
C ILE A 23 -8.01 4.90 2.24
N LEU A 24 -8.62 5.69 1.34
CA LEU A 24 -9.22 6.98 1.69
C LEU A 24 -10.36 6.81 2.71
N ASP A 25 -11.21 5.81 2.51
CA ASP A 25 -12.32 5.53 3.42
C ASP A 25 -11.84 5.01 4.78
N CYS A 26 -10.88 4.08 4.80
CA CYS A 26 -10.26 3.60 6.05
C CYS A 26 -9.57 4.73 6.81
N THR A 27 -8.83 5.60 6.12
CA THR A 27 -8.12 6.73 6.74
C THR A 27 -9.07 7.73 7.40
N LYS A 28 -10.26 7.94 6.82
CA LYS A 28 -11.31 8.77 7.42
C LYS A 28 -11.97 8.06 8.60
N LYS A 29 -12.40 6.81 8.39
CA LYS A 29 -13.20 6.02 9.35
C LYS A 29 -12.42 5.68 10.62
N PHE A 30 -11.12 5.39 10.50
CA PHE A 30 -10.27 4.93 11.59
C PHE A 30 -9.20 5.95 11.99
N LYS A 31 -9.50 7.25 11.82
CA LYS A 31 -8.58 8.33 12.22
C LYS A 31 -8.06 8.14 13.65
N GLY A 32 -6.73 8.21 13.79
CA GLY A 32 -6.04 8.05 15.08
C GLY A 32 -6.01 6.63 15.63
N ARG A 33 -6.31 5.61 14.82
CA ARG A 33 -6.24 4.20 15.19
C ARG A 33 -5.37 3.42 14.22
N ASP A 34 -4.78 2.33 14.72
CA ASP A 34 -4.09 1.37 13.89
C ASP A 34 -5.08 0.48 13.14
N VAL A 35 -4.76 0.16 11.88
CA VAL A 35 -5.57 -0.71 11.02
C VAL A 35 -4.71 -1.87 10.54
N ILE A 36 -5.13 -3.09 10.85
CA ILE A 36 -4.53 -4.31 10.31
C ILE A 36 -5.31 -4.72 9.07
N CYS A 37 -4.62 -4.78 7.93
CA CYS A 37 -5.17 -5.23 6.66
C CYS A 37 -4.45 -6.50 6.20
N ILE A 38 -5.21 -7.59 6.02
CA ILE A 38 -4.72 -8.85 5.46
C ILE A 38 -5.05 -8.84 3.98
N SER A 39 -4.03 -8.95 3.12
CA SER A 39 -4.23 -8.87 1.68
C SER A 39 -3.14 -9.58 0.88
N HIS A 40 -3.19 -9.42 -0.45
CA HIS A 40 -2.26 -10.02 -1.41
C HIS A 40 -1.21 -9.00 -1.88
N GLY A 41 -0.11 -9.51 -2.44
CA GLY A 41 1.02 -8.68 -2.89
C GLY A 41 0.64 -7.57 -3.88
N GLY A 42 -0.36 -7.79 -4.75
CA GLY A 42 -0.87 -6.74 -5.65
C GLY A 42 -1.48 -5.55 -4.91
N VAL A 43 -2.30 -5.82 -3.89
CA VAL A 43 -2.93 -4.75 -3.07
C VAL A 43 -1.89 -4.04 -2.22
N ILE A 44 -0.94 -4.78 -1.64
CA ILE A 44 0.15 -4.20 -0.84
C ILE A 44 1.03 -3.29 -1.71
N ARG A 45 1.42 -3.74 -2.92
CA ARG A 45 2.12 -2.89 -3.88
C ARG A 45 1.31 -1.65 -4.24
N ALA A 46 0.01 -1.78 -4.51
CA ALA A 46 -0.85 -0.64 -4.79
C ALA A 46 -0.89 0.38 -3.64
N ALA A 47 -0.97 -0.08 -2.39
CA ALA A 47 -0.91 0.78 -1.22
C ALA A 47 0.44 1.54 -1.15
N LEU A 48 1.55 0.86 -1.44
CA LEU A 48 2.88 1.49 -1.53
C LEU A 48 2.99 2.48 -2.69
N THR A 49 2.39 2.18 -3.84
CA THR A 49 2.32 3.11 -4.99
C THR A 49 1.65 4.42 -4.57
N ILE A 50 0.52 4.33 -3.86
CA ILE A 50 -0.23 5.49 -3.36
C ILE A 50 0.58 6.25 -2.32
N ALA A 51 1.20 5.53 -1.37
CA ALA A 51 1.95 6.12 -0.27
C ALA A 51 3.21 6.87 -0.77
N LEU A 52 3.96 6.27 -1.70
CA LEU A 52 5.21 6.81 -2.23
C LEU A 52 5.01 7.74 -3.44
N LYS A 53 3.78 7.81 -4.00
CA LYS A 53 3.46 8.55 -5.23
C LYS A 53 4.38 8.17 -6.41
N ILE A 54 4.66 6.88 -6.55
CA ILE A 54 5.48 6.34 -7.64
C ILE A 54 4.62 5.86 -8.80
N GLU A 55 5.22 5.77 -9.98
CA GLU A 55 4.57 5.20 -11.16
C GLU A 55 4.23 3.72 -10.98
N ALA A 56 3.08 3.28 -11.50
CA ALA A 56 2.59 1.91 -11.37
C ALA A 56 3.61 0.86 -11.84
N GLU A 57 4.32 1.14 -12.93
CA GLU A 57 5.36 0.25 -13.46
C GLU A 57 6.53 0.09 -12.48
N ARG A 58 6.93 1.17 -11.80
CA ARG A 58 8.01 1.14 -10.82
C ARG A 58 7.62 0.36 -9.56
N ALA A 59 6.35 0.42 -9.17
CA ALA A 59 5.89 -0.32 -8.00
C ALA A 59 5.91 -1.84 -8.19
N LEU A 60 5.93 -2.35 -9.43
CA LEU A 60 6.03 -3.79 -9.70
C LEU A 60 7.36 -4.40 -9.24
N SER A 61 8.42 -3.58 -9.08
CA SER A 61 9.72 -4.05 -8.58
C SER A 61 9.79 -4.23 -7.06
N ILE A 62 8.73 -3.88 -6.33
CA ILE A 62 8.67 -4.03 -4.88
C ILE A 62 8.33 -5.49 -4.54
N SER A 63 9.20 -6.14 -3.74
CA SER A 63 8.92 -7.47 -3.21
C SER A 63 7.85 -7.42 -2.12
N VAL A 64 6.98 -8.42 -2.14
CA VAL A 64 5.99 -8.68 -1.09
C VAL A 64 5.89 -10.19 -0.95
N ASP A 65 6.67 -10.73 -0.03
CA ASP A 65 6.72 -12.14 0.29
C ASP A 65 5.50 -12.57 1.11
N ASN A 66 5.16 -13.85 1.04
CA ASN A 66 4.06 -14.39 1.83
C ASN A 66 4.35 -14.22 3.33
N LEU A 67 3.31 -13.86 4.08
CA LEU A 67 3.37 -13.61 5.53
C LEU A 67 4.29 -12.46 5.94
N SER A 68 4.78 -11.65 5.01
CA SER A 68 5.54 -10.45 5.34
C SER A 68 4.61 -9.31 5.80
N THR A 69 5.17 -8.39 6.58
CA THR A 69 4.48 -7.20 7.07
C THR A 69 5.03 -5.95 6.41
N THR A 70 4.13 -5.11 5.91
CA THR A 70 4.43 -3.75 5.41
C THR A 70 3.66 -2.75 6.27
N ILE A 71 4.34 -1.69 6.72
CA ILE A 71 3.75 -0.68 7.59
C ILE A 71 3.82 0.68 6.89
N ILE A 72 2.67 1.30 6.68
CA ILE A 72 2.54 2.67 6.20
C ILE A 72 1.70 3.49 7.19
N ASP A 73 2.13 4.72 7.44
CA ASP A 73 1.43 5.66 8.31
C ASP A 73 0.83 6.79 7.47
N TYR A 74 -0.41 7.18 7.77
CA TYR A 74 -0.93 8.45 7.29
C TYR A 74 -0.74 9.51 8.36
N LEU A 75 0.15 10.47 8.09
CA LEU A 75 0.32 11.64 8.93
C LEU A 75 -0.84 12.59 8.62
N HIS A 76 -1.78 12.71 9.57
CA HIS A 76 -2.96 13.55 9.38
C HIS A 76 -2.58 15.03 9.23
N PRO A 77 -3.35 15.80 8.45
CA PRO A 77 -3.13 17.24 8.29
C PRO A 77 -3.17 17.98 9.64
N CYS A 78 -2.32 18.99 9.77
CA CYS A 78 -2.32 19.95 10.87
C CYS A 78 -1.98 21.35 10.32
N GLU A 79 -1.87 22.35 11.21
CA GLU A 79 -1.51 23.70 10.79
C GLU A 79 -0.18 23.68 9.99
N ASN A 80 -0.19 24.22 8.77
CA ASN A 80 0.93 24.23 7.81
C ASN A 80 1.37 22.86 7.25
N PHE A 81 0.56 21.81 7.39
CA PHE A 81 0.87 20.48 6.83
C PHE A 81 -0.37 19.82 6.22
N ALA A 82 -0.33 19.56 4.91
CA ALA A 82 -1.46 19.01 4.16
C ALA A 82 -1.72 17.51 4.39
N GLY A 83 -0.92 16.86 5.24
CA GLY A 83 -0.94 15.41 5.41
C GLY A 83 -0.10 14.67 4.36
N THR A 84 0.48 13.55 4.74
CA THR A 84 1.23 12.70 3.81
C THR A 84 1.27 11.27 4.30
N TRP A 85 1.50 10.35 3.38
CA TRP A 85 1.87 8.99 3.71
C TRP A 85 3.36 8.90 4.03
N ARG A 86 3.69 8.00 4.95
CA ARG A 86 5.05 7.59 5.29
C ARG A 86 5.12 6.07 5.20
N VAL A 87 6.11 5.53 4.51
CA VAL A 87 6.40 4.09 4.55
C VAL A 87 7.41 3.84 5.66
N LYS A 88 7.02 3.09 6.68
CA LYS A 88 7.88 2.79 7.84
C LYS A 88 8.78 1.58 7.55
N CYS A 89 8.21 0.53 6.95
CA CYS A 89 8.95 -0.63 6.49
C CYS A 89 8.14 -1.40 5.42
N THR A 90 8.85 -2.19 4.62
CA THR A 90 8.28 -3.05 3.58
C THR A 90 8.82 -4.47 3.74
N ASN A 91 7.99 -5.46 3.47
CA ASN A 91 8.42 -6.86 3.37
C ASN A 91 9.18 -7.40 4.60
N VAL A 92 8.76 -7.02 5.81
CA VAL A 92 9.37 -7.51 7.05
C VAL A 92 8.94 -8.96 7.28
N PRO A 93 9.86 -9.93 7.40
CA PRO A 93 9.50 -11.33 7.60
C PRO A 93 8.79 -11.55 8.93
N ALA A 94 7.87 -12.53 8.98
CA ALA A 94 7.10 -12.87 10.19
C ALA A 94 8.00 -13.38 11.34
N ILE A 95 9.13 -14.00 10.99
CA ILE A 95 10.13 -14.51 11.93
C ILE A 95 11.44 -13.84 11.56
N GLN A 96 12.04 -13.12 12.50
CA GLN A 96 13.44 -12.70 12.38
C GLN A 96 14.30 -13.92 12.69
N GLU A 97 14.99 -14.45 11.70
CA GLU A 97 16.07 -15.41 11.98
C GLU A 97 17.13 -14.68 12.80
N ILE A 98 17.23 -15.07 14.07
CA ILE A 98 18.33 -14.66 14.93
C ILE A 98 19.54 -15.46 14.42
N PHE A 99 20.40 -14.80 13.63
CA PHE A 99 21.73 -15.31 13.33
C PHE A 99 22.69 -14.93 14.45
#